data_AF-A0A7S4B1R0-F1
#
_entry.id   AF-A0A7S4B1R0-F1
#
_cell.length_a   1.000
_cell.length_b   1.000
_cell.length_c   1.000
_cell.angle_alpha   90.00
_cell.angle_beta   90.00
_cell.angle_gamma   90.00
#
_symmetry.space_group_name_H-M   'P 1'
#
loop_
_entity.id
_entity.type
_entity.pdbx_description
1 polymer ?
#
loop_
_entity_poly.entity_id
_entity_poly.type
_entity_poly.pdbx_seq_one_letter_code
_entity_poly.pdbx_strand_id
1 'polypeptide(L)'
;RKPRRAILRRPLFSATARNRTTRSQTAMNVLALAASALFIAGKVDAQALTNVQAEATQFVPYFNYDGDLAVTGTVFIESAGTTQNLVYAFRGMDPECINGASDAANSCGIHIHEGTSCSEDGLGHYYTGEVTEDPWVTVSFTSLAVDNSSTTGSFAVTTGGTADDIMGRALVVHAFSGARIACAIIKEPFVYPLVAKDFVPYFNYEGNLASSGEVGPITTSATGQSFSYSLSGVDPACSDGASDAANSCGLHIHAGTSCAEDGLGHYYTGVVLSDPWTNIGYLDAADGAASGSVSNLFTGATQADLVGRAVVIHDYTGARVACAIITPLECPAGCSPITVTPEVIPLPSARRLLFATNPPTCPEGCATSG
;
A
#
# COMPACT_ATOMS: atom_id res chain seq x y z
N ARG A 1 1.25 -22.07 -74.26
CA ARG A 1 1.67 -20.66 -74.38
C ARG A 1 0.69 -19.78 -73.59
N LYS A 2 1.07 -19.33 -72.38
CA LYS A 2 0.64 -18.02 -71.84
C LYS A 2 1.47 -16.91 -72.56
N PRO A 3 1.26 -15.58 -72.37
CA PRO A 3 0.22 -14.85 -71.61
C PRO A 3 -0.35 -13.61 -72.36
N ARG A 4 -1.34 -12.94 -71.76
CA ARG A 4 -1.58 -11.48 -71.91
C ARG A 4 -1.40 -10.79 -70.56
N ARG A 5 -0.79 -9.59 -70.63
CA ARG A 5 -0.40 -8.68 -69.55
C ARG A 5 -1.58 -8.13 -68.75
N ALA A 6 -1.38 -7.88 -67.46
CA ALA A 6 -2.10 -6.84 -66.71
C ALA A 6 -1.20 -6.23 -65.62
N ILE A 7 -0.88 -4.94 -65.83
CA ILE A 7 -0.87 -3.80 -64.90
C ILE A 7 -0.29 -4.01 -63.48
N LEU A 8 0.89 -3.44 -63.23
CA LEU A 8 1.41 -3.11 -61.90
C LEU A 8 0.91 -1.71 -61.47
N ARG A 9 0.24 -1.63 -60.33
CA ARG A 9 0.22 -0.45 -59.46
C ARG A 9 0.32 -0.90 -58.00
N ARG A 10 1.34 -0.40 -57.28
CA ARG A 10 1.48 -0.50 -55.82
C ARG A 10 0.44 0.38 -55.11
N PRO A 11 0.02 0.01 -53.89
CA PRO A 11 0.25 0.86 -52.72
C PRO A 11 0.82 0.04 -51.54
N LEU A 12 1.85 0.51 -50.83
CA LEU A 12 1.81 1.39 -49.64
C LEU A 12 1.13 0.73 -48.43
N PHE A 13 1.99 0.27 -47.51
CA PHE A 13 1.68 -0.10 -46.13
C PHE A 13 1.03 1.09 -45.40
N SER A 14 -0.13 0.85 -44.76
CA SER A 14 -0.55 1.61 -43.58
C SER A 14 -1.57 0.79 -42.81
N ALA A 15 -1.13 0.14 -41.74
CA ALA A 15 -1.98 -0.47 -40.74
C ALA A 15 -2.19 0.56 -39.62
N THR A 16 -3.33 1.25 -39.63
CA THR A 16 -3.81 2.02 -38.46
C THR A 16 -4.49 1.05 -37.50
N ALA A 17 -3.75 0.57 -36.51
CA ALA A 17 -4.32 -0.05 -35.31
C ALA A 17 -4.88 1.08 -34.41
N ARG A 18 -6.20 1.09 -34.19
CA ARG A 18 -6.84 1.97 -33.21
C ARG A 18 -6.62 1.37 -31.82
N ASN A 19 -5.85 2.07 -31.00
CA ASN A 19 -5.60 1.70 -29.61
C ASN A 19 -6.87 1.98 -28.78
N ARG A 20 -7.57 0.92 -28.36
CA ARG A 20 -8.60 0.96 -27.31
C ARG A 20 -7.92 0.56 -26.00
N THR A 21 -7.31 1.53 -25.33
CA THR A 21 -6.66 1.34 -24.02
C THR A 21 -6.78 2.63 -23.20
N THR A 22 -7.99 2.97 -22.74
CA THR A 22 -8.19 4.17 -21.90
C THR A 22 -9.19 3.98 -20.74
N ARG A 23 -9.37 2.75 -20.22
CA ARG A 23 -10.26 2.56 -19.04
C ARG A 23 -9.72 1.71 -17.90
N SER A 24 -8.48 1.21 -17.99
CA SER A 24 -7.85 0.37 -16.95
C SER A 24 -6.64 1.00 -16.25
N GLN A 25 -6.41 2.31 -16.45
CA GLN A 25 -5.19 3.00 -15.97
C GLN A 25 -5.39 3.89 -14.74
N THR A 26 -6.61 4.00 -14.20
CA THR A 26 -6.90 4.96 -13.12
C THR A 26 -6.65 4.42 -11.71
N ALA A 27 -6.68 3.10 -11.48
CA ALA A 27 -6.46 2.50 -10.15
C ALA A 27 -4.98 2.28 -9.80
N MET A 28 -4.08 2.40 -10.77
CA MET A 28 -2.64 2.21 -10.60
C MET A 28 -1.92 3.50 -10.15
N ASN A 29 -2.64 4.54 -9.73
CA ASN A 29 -2.09 5.88 -9.58
C ASN A 29 -1.66 6.27 -8.16
N VAL A 30 -2.11 5.65 -7.07
CA VAL A 30 -1.72 6.17 -5.72
C VAL A 30 -0.33 5.68 -5.29
N LEU A 31 -0.02 4.39 -5.49
CA LEU A 31 1.35 3.88 -5.34
C LEU A 31 2.29 4.42 -6.43
N ALA A 32 1.77 4.56 -7.66
CA ALA A 32 2.55 5.12 -8.74
C ALA A 32 2.75 6.63 -8.64
N LEU A 33 1.96 7.44 -7.90
CA LEU A 33 2.24 8.88 -7.81
C LEU A 33 3.45 9.17 -6.90
N ALA A 34 3.58 8.48 -5.76
CA ALA A 34 4.77 8.55 -4.91
C ALA A 34 5.99 7.97 -5.63
N ALA A 35 5.82 6.83 -6.30
CA ALA A 35 6.86 6.26 -7.14
C ALA A 35 7.18 7.14 -8.38
N SER A 36 6.21 7.84 -8.98
CA SER A 36 6.41 8.69 -10.17
C SER A 36 7.14 9.97 -9.84
N ALA A 37 6.91 10.57 -8.66
CA ALA A 37 7.74 11.67 -8.17
C ALA A 37 9.21 11.22 -7.98
N LEU A 38 9.41 9.94 -7.60
CA LEU A 38 10.71 9.28 -7.47
C LEU A 38 11.33 8.89 -8.83
N PHE A 39 10.52 8.45 -9.80
CA PHE A 39 10.96 8.04 -11.15
C PHE A 39 11.37 9.22 -12.02
N ILE A 40 10.80 10.42 -11.82
CA ILE A 40 11.19 11.63 -12.56
C ILE A 40 12.66 12.03 -12.27
N ALA A 41 13.25 11.58 -11.16
CA ALA A 41 14.64 11.85 -10.81
C ALA A 41 15.66 10.79 -11.29
N GLY A 42 15.22 9.65 -11.87
CA GLY A 42 16.12 8.62 -12.44
C GLY A 42 17.16 8.02 -11.48
N LYS A 43 16.96 8.12 -10.16
CA LYS A 43 17.96 7.81 -9.13
C LYS A 43 17.57 6.75 -8.11
N VAL A 44 16.37 6.18 -8.21
CA VAL A 44 15.92 5.10 -7.31
C VAL A 44 15.70 3.83 -8.10
N ASP A 45 16.23 2.72 -7.59
CA ASP A 45 16.05 1.40 -8.19
C ASP A 45 14.58 0.98 -8.04
N ALA A 46 13.93 0.56 -9.13
CA ALA A 46 12.52 0.17 -9.13
C ALA A 46 12.23 -1.03 -8.20
N GLN A 47 13.28 -1.73 -7.76
CA GLN A 47 13.20 -2.86 -6.83
C GLN A 47 13.07 -2.44 -5.35
N ALA A 48 13.41 -1.20 -4.98
CA ALA A 48 13.34 -0.75 -3.57
C ALA A 48 11.91 -0.46 -3.07
N LEU A 49 10.91 -0.46 -3.96
CA LEU A 49 9.51 -0.16 -3.61
C LEU A 49 8.61 -1.41 -3.56
N THR A 50 9.13 -2.60 -3.88
CA THR A 50 8.33 -3.83 -3.86
C THR A 50 8.26 -4.50 -2.48
N ASN A 51 9.03 -4.01 -1.50
CA ASN A 51 9.14 -4.60 -0.16
C ASN A 51 9.18 -3.51 0.94
N VAL A 52 8.33 -2.48 0.80
CA VAL A 52 8.20 -1.43 1.82
C VAL A 52 7.63 -2.06 3.09
N GLN A 53 8.40 -2.01 4.18
CA GLN A 53 8.01 -2.53 5.49
C GLN A 53 7.51 -1.43 6.41
N ALA A 54 8.05 -0.21 6.27
CA ALA A 54 7.65 0.94 7.06
C ALA A 54 7.53 2.19 6.19
N GLU A 55 6.74 3.16 6.65
CA GLU A 55 6.74 4.51 6.12
C GLU A 55 6.79 5.55 7.25
N ALA A 56 7.34 6.72 6.93
CA ALA A 56 7.12 7.94 7.68
C ALA A 56 6.48 8.96 6.73
N THR A 57 5.26 9.36 7.05
CA THR A 57 4.44 10.32 6.28
C THR A 57 3.86 11.37 7.22
N GLN A 58 3.23 12.41 6.66
CA GLN A 58 2.55 13.45 7.44
C GLN A 58 3.48 14.17 8.42
N PHE A 59 4.65 14.60 7.95
CA PHE A 59 5.59 15.36 8.76
C PHE A 59 4.94 16.60 9.36
N VAL A 60 5.09 16.76 10.67
CA VAL A 60 4.69 17.93 11.43
C VAL A 60 5.93 18.72 11.85
N PRO A 61 5.82 20.03 12.13
CA PRO A 61 6.90 20.77 12.77
C PRO A 61 7.36 20.05 14.04
N TYR A 62 8.66 20.01 14.27
CA TYR A 62 9.20 19.45 15.50
C TYR A 62 8.66 20.23 16.72
N PHE A 63 8.40 19.56 17.85
CA PHE A 63 7.52 20.10 18.92
C PHE A 63 7.93 21.47 19.50
N ASN A 64 9.21 21.82 19.45
CA ASN A 64 9.77 23.09 19.92
C ASN A 64 10.41 23.91 18.77
N TYR A 65 10.08 23.60 17.53
CA TYR A 65 10.52 24.36 16.37
C TYR A 65 9.58 25.54 16.13
N ASP A 66 10.09 26.75 16.39
CA ASP A 66 9.36 28.02 16.21
C ASP A 66 9.68 28.72 14.87
N GLY A 67 10.39 28.06 13.96
CA GLY A 67 10.77 28.62 12.67
C GLY A 67 9.72 28.40 11.57
N ASP A 68 9.99 28.96 10.39
CA ASP A 68 9.01 29.02 9.30
C ASP A 68 9.13 27.85 8.27
N LEU A 69 10.08 26.92 8.45
CA LEU A 69 10.23 25.78 7.53
C LEU A 69 9.05 24.80 7.67
N ALA A 70 8.45 24.43 6.55
CA ALA A 70 7.30 23.53 6.48
C ALA A 70 7.64 22.30 5.63
N VAL A 71 8.33 21.34 6.25
CA VAL A 71 8.74 20.10 5.59
C VAL A 71 7.53 19.22 5.31
N THR A 72 7.37 18.80 4.06
CA THR A 72 6.37 17.81 3.66
C THR A 72 7.05 16.75 2.80
N GLY A 73 6.63 15.50 2.93
CA GLY A 73 7.24 14.41 2.19
C GLY A 73 6.88 13.03 2.70
N THR A 74 7.56 12.05 2.14
CA THR A 74 7.41 10.63 2.44
C THR A 74 8.77 10.00 2.53
N VAL A 75 8.91 9.08 3.49
CA VAL A 75 10.04 8.15 3.58
C VAL A 75 9.50 6.74 3.62
N PHE A 76 10.03 5.88 2.77
CA PHE A 76 9.81 4.44 2.82
C PHE A 76 11.05 3.75 3.36
N ILE A 77 10.84 2.73 4.19
CA ILE A 77 11.91 2.00 4.86
C ILE A 77 11.78 0.51 4.58
N GLU A 78 12.87 -0.08 4.12
CA GLU A 78 13.06 -1.51 4.00
C GLU A 78 14.21 -1.95 4.90
N SER A 79 13.93 -2.87 5.84
CA SER A 79 14.91 -3.40 6.77
C SER A 79 15.49 -4.70 6.24
N ALA A 80 16.81 -4.74 6.05
CA ALA A 80 17.57 -5.93 5.74
C ALA A 80 18.35 -6.37 6.99
N GLY A 81 17.75 -7.28 7.78
CA GLY A 81 18.29 -7.66 9.08
C GLY A 81 18.29 -6.47 10.03
N THR A 82 19.48 -5.94 10.33
CA THR A 82 19.68 -4.77 11.21
C THR A 82 20.05 -3.47 10.48
N THR A 83 19.91 -3.48 9.15
CA THR A 83 20.19 -2.33 8.28
C THR A 83 18.91 -1.75 7.71
N GLN A 84 18.75 -0.44 7.83
CA GLN A 84 17.58 0.32 7.40
C GLN A 84 17.88 1.00 6.07
N ASN A 85 17.19 0.61 5.00
CA ASN A 85 17.26 1.27 3.70
C ASN A 85 16.13 2.28 3.61
N LEU A 86 16.47 3.57 3.65
CA LEU A 86 15.51 4.66 3.56
C LEU A 86 15.51 5.21 2.14
N VAL A 87 14.33 5.39 1.58
CA VAL A 87 14.11 6.11 0.33
C VAL A 87 13.15 7.26 0.61
N TYR A 88 13.54 8.48 0.26
CA TYR A 88 12.82 9.68 0.65
C TYR A 88 12.54 10.63 -0.51
N ALA A 89 11.45 11.38 -0.35
CA ALA A 89 11.11 12.53 -1.18
C ALA A 89 10.51 13.63 -0.30
N PHE A 90 11.10 14.82 -0.33
CA PHE A 90 10.68 15.96 0.48
C PHE A 90 10.58 17.26 -0.32
N ARG A 91 9.80 18.20 0.23
CA ARG A 91 9.72 19.63 -0.11
C ARG A 91 9.68 20.44 1.18
N GLY A 92 9.99 21.73 1.07
CA GLY A 92 10.04 22.66 2.21
C GLY A 92 11.26 22.43 3.10
N MET A 93 12.34 21.85 2.55
CA MET A 93 13.59 21.68 3.28
C MET A 93 14.29 23.03 3.49
N ASP A 94 15.29 23.05 4.37
CA ASP A 94 16.15 24.20 4.54
C ASP A 94 16.88 24.54 3.21
N PRO A 95 16.68 25.75 2.64
CA PRO A 95 17.36 26.18 1.42
C PRO A 95 18.89 26.25 1.56
N GLU A 96 19.42 26.40 2.77
CA GLU A 96 20.88 26.44 3.00
C GLU A 96 21.55 25.08 2.74
N CYS A 97 20.79 23.98 2.77
CA CYS A 97 21.27 22.63 2.44
C CYS A 97 21.53 22.37 0.94
N ILE A 98 21.40 23.39 0.08
CA ILE A 98 21.56 23.22 -1.37
C ILE A 98 22.98 22.82 -1.80
N ASN A 99 23.98 23.20 -1.00
CA ASN A 99 25.38 22.83 -1.22
C ASN A 99 25.83 21.70 -0.29
N GLY A 100 24.88 20.99 0.33
CA GLY A 100 25.14 19.94 1.32
C GLY A 100 25.21 20.46 2.75
N ALA A 101 25.59 19.57 3.67
CA ALA A 101 25.72 19.83 5.09
C ALA A 101 26.88 20.75 5.45
N SER A 102 26.77 21.44 6.58
CA SER A 102 27.84 22.20 7.24
C SER A 102 28.58 21.36 8.28
N ASP A 103 29.55 21.98 8.97
CA ASP A 103 30.25 21.37 10.12
C ASP A 103 29.38 21.30 11.40
N ALA A 104 28.16 21.85 11.39
CA ALA A 104 27.24 21.72 12.50
C ALA A 104 26.77 20.26 12.64
N ALA A 105 26.69 19.77 13.88
CA ALA A 105 26.18 18.43 14.14
C ALA A 105 24.76 18.27 13.56
N ASN A 106 24.53 17.16 12.86
CA ASN A 106 23.25 16.82 12.22
C ASN A 106 22.81 17.78 11.11
N SER A 107 23.72 18.61 10.58
CA SER A 107 23.40 19.53 9.50
C SER A 107 22.79 18.77 8.31
N CYS A 108 21.60 19.18 7.89
CA CYS A 108 20.86 18.57 6.78
C CYS A 108 20.64 17.05 6.96
N GLY A 109 20.44 16.58 8.20
CA GLY A 109 20.23 15.17 8.52
C GLY A 109 18.78 14.69 8.38
N ILE A 110 18.60 13.39 8.12
CA ILE A 110 17.33 12.65 8.21
C ILE A 110 17.60 11.39 9.04
N HIS A 111 17.14 11.34 10.29
CA HIS A 111 17.54 10.30 11.24
C HIS A 111 16.34 9.61 11.89
N ILE A 112 16.48 8.32 12.20
CA ILE A 112 15.58 7.64 13.14
C ILE A 112 16.06 7.96 14.55
N HIS A 113 15.12 8.32 15.42
CA HIS A 113 15.36 8.75 16.79
C HIS A 113 14.82 7.74 17.80
N GLU A 114 15.36 7.76 19.02
CA GLU A 114 14.94 6.88 20.10
C GLU A 114 13.49 7.15 20.54
N GLY A 115 13.07 8.41 20.51
CA GLY A 115 11.72 8.82 20.89
C GLY A 115 10.64 8.31 19.94
N THR A 116 9.42 8.18 20.46
CA THR A 116 8.26 7.59 19.78
C THR A 116 7.10 8.58 19.61
N SER A 117 7.40 9.87 19.72
CA SER A 117 6.41 10.95 19.63
C SER A 117 7.01 12.18 18.94
N CYS A 118 6.16 12.89 18.18
CA CYS A 118 6.50 14.18 17.59
C CYS A 118 6.01 15.38 18.42
N SER A 119 5.31 15.14 19.53
CA SER A 119 4.80 16.20 20.43
C SER A 119 5.71 16.46 21.64
N GLU A 120 6.83 15.76 21.73
CA GLU A 120 7.83 15.87 22.79
C GLU A 120 9.22 15.59 22.21
N ASP A 121 10.25 15.59 23.06
CA ASP A 121 11.62 15.35 22.61
C ASP A 121 11.80 13.93 22.08
N GLY A 122 12.18 13.85 20.79
CA GLY A 122 12.58 12.62 20.11
C GLY A 122 13.86 11.98 20.66
N LEU A 123 14.49 12.52 21.70
CA LEU A 123 15.71 11.96 22.32
C LEU A 123 16.88 11.89 21.33
N GLY A 124 17.87 11.01 21.57
CA GLY A 124 19.03 10.80 20.68
C GLY A 124 18.69 10.03 19.41
N HIS A 125 19.70 9.82 18.55
CA HIS A 125 19.54 8.95 17.40
C HIS A 125 19.36 7.48 17.83
N TYR A 126 18.56 6.74 17.07
CA TYR A 126 18.29 5.33 17.33
C TYR A 126 19.40 4.45 16.78
N TYR A 127 20.07 3.71 17.66
CA TYR A 127 20.94 2.60 17.30
C TYR A 127 21.12 1.69 18.52
N THR A 128 21.36 0.40 18.28
CA THR A 128 21.34 -0.61 19.34
C THR A 128 22.23 -1.82 19.04
N GLY A 129 22.26 -2.77 19.97
CA GLY A 129 22.96 -4.05 19.81
C GLY A 129 24.47 -3.87 19.68
N GLU A 130 25.04 -4.43 18.60
CA GLU A 130 26.49 -4.39 18.32
C GLU A 130 26.96 -3.03 17.77
N VAL A 131 26.03 -2.14 17.40
CA VAL A 131 26.35 -0.79 16.96
C VAL A 131 26.54 0.08 18.19
N THR A 132 27.79 0.44 18.49
CA THR A 132 28.18 1.21 19.68
C THR A 132 28.58 2.65 19.38
N GLU A 133 28.87 2.95 18.12
CA GLU A 133 29.09 4.31 17.61
C GLU A 133 27.85 4.76 16.84
N ASP A 134 27.51 6.04 16.97
CA ASP A 134 26.34 6.62 16.31
C ASP A 134 26.48 6.51 14.78
N PRO A 135 25.64 5.70 14.11
CA PRO A 135 25.78 5.45 12.68
C PRO A 135 25.20 6.59 11.82
N TRP A 136 24.56 7.59 12.44
CA TRP A 136 23.85 8.66 11.73
C TRP A 136 24.71 9.90 11.45
N VAL A 137 25.88 10.04 12.09
CA VAL A 137 26.73 11.24 11.98
C VAL A 137 27.14 11.61 10.56
N THR A 138 27.12 10.68 9.60
CA THR A 138 27.46 10.93 8.19
C THR A 138 26.22 11.07 7.28
N VAL A 139 25.02 10.88 7.81
CA VAL A 139 23.77 10.88 7.04
C VAL A 139 23.32 12.32 6.86
N SER A 140 23.35 12.79 5.60
CA SER A 140 22.82 14.10 5.23
C SER A 140 22.22 14.08 3.83
N PHE A 141 21.32 15.02 3.57
CA PHE A 141 20.76 15.26 2.25
C PHE A 141 21.35 16.54 1.64
N THR A 142 21.14 16.69 0.33
CA THR A 142 21.33 17.95 -0.39
C THR A 142 20.00 18.36 -0.98
N SER A 143 19.56 19.59 -0.73
CA SER A 143 18.33 20.12 -1.32
C SER A 143 18.59 20.70 -2.72
N LEU A 144 17.53 20.91 -3.49
CA LEU A 144 17.58 21.56 -4.79
C LEU A 144 17.00 22.97 -4.68
N ALA A 145 17.56 23.96 -5.38
CA ALA A 145 17.02 25.33 -5.41
C ALA A 145 15.58 25.42 -5.96
N VAL A 146 15.17 24.41 -6.71
CA VAL A 146 13.86 24.38 -7.38
C VAL A 146 12.80 23.84 -6.44
N ASP A 147 11.54 24.10 -6.78
CA ASP A 147 10.43 23.29 -6.26
C ASP A 147 10.25 23.32 -4.73
N ASN A 148 10.53 24.49 -4.13
CA ASN A 148 10.48 24.73 -2.67
C ASN A 148 11.50 23.87 -1.91
N SER A 149 12.79 24.01 -2.22
CA SER A 149 13.88 23.25 -1.58
C SER A 149 13.65 21.75 -1.61
N SER A 150 13.26 21.19 -2.76
CA SER A 150 12.93 19.77 -2.86
C SER A 150 14.18 18.88 -2.75
N THR A 151 14.01 17.66 -2.26
CA THR A 151 15.08 16.65 -2.26
C THR A 151 14.49 15.25 -2.41
N THR A 152 15.23 14.38 -3.10
CA THR A 152 14.91 12.96 -3.23
C THR A 152 16.20 12.18 -3.15
N GLY A 153 16.18 11.05 -2.48
CA GLY A 153 17.37 10.21 -2.37
C GLY A 153 17.10 8.92 -1.63
N SER A 154 18.18 8.18 -1.42
CA SER A 154 18.16 6.97 -0.61
C SER A 154 19.50 6.78 0.09
N PHE A 155 19.47 6.15 1.25
CA PHE A 155 20.67 5.72 1.97
C PHE A 155 20.37 4.49 2.82
N ALA A 156 21.42 3.79 3.26
CA ALA A 156 21.32 2.64 4.13
C ALA A 156 22.11 2.90 5.42
N VAL A 157 21.53 2.58 6.58
CA VAL A 157 22.16 2.75 7.90
C VAL A 157 22.03 1.45 8.69
N THR A 158 23.16 0.88 9.11
CA THR A 158 23.15 -0.26 10.04
C THR A 158 22.92 0.27 11.46
N THR A 159 21.68 0.16 11.94
CA THR A 159 21.26 0.66 13.26
C THR A 159 21.43 -0.39 14.35
N GLY A 160 21.60 -1.68 13.99
CA GLY A 160 21.61 -2.79 14.95
C GLY A 160 20.21 -3.27 15.36
N GLY A 161 19.18 -2.43 15.15
CA GLY A 161 17.76 -2.78 15.30
C GLY A 161 17.13 -3.39 14.05
N THR A 162 16.13 -4.24 14.25
CA THR A 162 15.28 -4.88 13.23
C THR A 162 14.16 -3.96 12.71
N ALA A 163 13.35 -4.46 11.78
CA ALA A 163 12.15 -3.77 11.30
C ALA A 163 11.18 -3.43 12.44
N ASP A 164 10.92 -4.41 13.32
CA ASP A 164 10.02 -4.23 14.46
C ASP A 164 10.56 -3.17 15.43
N ASP A 165 11.87 -3.11 15.60
CA ASP A 165 12.48 -2.17 16.54
C ASP A 165 12.34 -0.71 16.10
N ILE A 166 12.24 -0.42 14.79
CA ILE A 166 12.08 0.95 14.29
C ILE A 166 10.61 1.41 14.24
N MET A 167 9.64 0.50 14.39
CA MET A 167 8.23 0.84 14.36
C MET A 167 7.84 1.72 15.55
N GLY A 168 7.05 2.76 15.27
CA GLY A 168 6.59 3.73 16.26
C GLY A 168 7.64 4.78 16.65
N ARG A 169 8.87 4.71 16.12
CA ARG A 169 9.91 5.71 16.39
C ARG A 169 9.74 6.96 15.55
N ALA A 170 10.27 8.07 16.04
CA ALA A 170 10.31 9.33 15.32
C ALA A 170 11.39 9.29 14.24
N LEU A 171 11.03 9.68 13.01
CA LEU A 171 11.97 10.09 11.97
C LEU A 171 12.04 11.62 11.97
N VAL A 172 13.22 12.17 12.23
CA VAL A 172 13.44 13.61 12.39
C VAL A 172 14.27 14.16 11.24
N VAL A 173 13.86 15.32 10.75
CA VAL A 173 14.59 16.10 9.73
C VAL A 173 15.28 17.27 10.41
N HIS A 174 16.53 17.53 10.03
CA HIS A 174 17.34 18.62 10.55
C HIS A 174 17.61 19.71 9.50
N ALA A 175 17.67 20.96 9.95
CA ALA A 175 18.09 22.14 9.19
C ALA A 175 19.61 22.16 8.97
N PHE A 176 20.08 23.12 8.15
CA PHE A 176 21.50 23.37 7.92
C PHE A 176 22.25 23.70 9.21
N SER A 177 21.58 24.34 10.17
CA SER A 177 22.11 24.63 11.52
C SER A 177 22.20 23.42 12.45
N GLY A 178 21.63 22.27 12.06
CA GLY A 178 21.48 21.09 12.91
C GLY A 178 20.21 21.09 13.77
N ALA A 179 19.43 22.17 13.76
CA ALA A 179 18.14 22.23 14.46
C ALA A 179 17.16 21.19 13.92
N ARG A 180 16.37 20.56 14.80
CA ARG A 180 15.29 19.64 14.41
C ARG A 180 14.10 20.47 13.92
N ILE A 181 13.65 20.22 12.70
CA ILE A 181 12.64 21.06 12.04
C ILE A 181 11.34 20.33 11.73
N ALA A 182 11.39 19.01 11.56
CA ALA A 182 10.21 18.21 11.32
C ALA A 182 10.32 16.81 11.90
N CYS A 183 9.17 16.21 12.17
CA CYS A 183 9.04 14.85 12.70
C CYS A 183 7.87 14.12 12.06
N ALA A 184 8.05 12.83 11.80
CA ALA A 184 6.97 11.89 11.52
C ALA A 184 7.21 10.60 12.30
N ILE A 185 6.15 9.88 12.66
CA ILE A 185 6.26 8.57 13.30
C ILE A 185 6.32 7.49 12.23
N ILE A 186 7.32 6.60 12.35
CA ILE A 186 7.48 5.41 11.53
C ILE A 186 6.34 4.44 11.87
N LYS A 187 5.64 4.00 10.86
CA LYS A 187 4.49 3.11 10.98
C LYS A 187 4.47 2.11 9.83
N GLU A 188 3.65 1.09 9.98
CA GLU A 188 3.30 0.21 8.87
C GLU A 188 2.76 1.05 7.69
N PRO A 189 3.16 0.76 6.44
CA PRO A 189 2.71 1.50 5.27
C PRO A 189 1.19 1.48 5.19
N PHE A 190 0.60 2.64 4.88
CA PHE A 190 -0.85 2.69 4.66
C PHE A 190 -1.16 2.01 3.34
N VAL A 191 -1.62 0.76 3.41
CA VAL A 191 -2.09 0.03 2.24
C VAL A 191 -3.62 0.10 2.22
N TYR A 192 -4.18 0.56 1.11
CA TYR A 192 -5.63 0.53 0.94
C TYR A 192 -6.12 -0.91 1.15
N PRO A 193 -7.20 -1.11 1.93
CA PRO A 193 -7.88 -2.39 1.93
C PRO A 193 -8.21 -2.77 0.49
N LEU A 194 -8.16 -4.05 0.16
CA LEU A 194 -8.51 -4.51 -1.17
C LEU A 194 -9.94 -5.02 -1.19
N VAL A 195 -10.51 -5.12 -2.37
CA VAL A 195 -11.83 -5.67 -2.60
C VAL A 195 -11.84 -6.45 -3.91
N ALA A 196 -12.50 -7.60 -3.90
CA ALA A 196 -12.92 -8.29 -5.10
C ALA A 196 -14.44 -8.17 -5.19
N LYS A 197 -14.89 -7.51 -6.24
CA LYS A 197 -16.30 -7.28 -6.56
C LYS A 197 -16.50 -7.54 -8.06
N ASP A 198 -17.73 -7.43 -8.53
CA ASP A 198 -18.08 -7.62 -9.94
C ASP A 198 -17.72 -9.03 -10.44
N PHE A 199 -18.05 -10.05 -9.64
CA PHE A 199 -17.84 -11.45 -10.01
C PHE A 199 -18.49 -11.78 -11.37
N VAL A 200 -17.71 -12.42 -12.23
CA VAL A 200 -18.15 -12.96 -13.52
C VAL A 200 -18.11 -14.49 -13.47
N PRO A 201 -18.89 -15.19 -14.32
CA PRO A 201 -18.76 -16.63 -14.46
C PRO A 201 -17.30 -17.00 -14.77
N TYR A 202 -16.84 -18.09 -14.16
CA TYR A 202 -15.49 -18.59 -14.43
C TYR A 202 -15.36 -18.97 -15.91
N PHE A 203 -14.19 -18.76 -16.53
CA PHE A 203 -14.04 -18.70 -18.00
C PHE A 203 -14.53 -19.95 -18.76
N ASN A 204 -14.50 -21.12 -18.14
CA ASN A 204 -14.96 -22.40 -18.68
C ASN A 204 -16.14 -23.00 -17.90
N TYR A 205 -16.82 -22.23 -17.06
CA TYR A 205 -17.99 -22.69 -16.32
C TYR A 205 -19.21 -22.75 -17.25
N GLU A 206 -19.77 -23.95 -17.40
CA GLU A 206 -20.96 -24.22 -18.24
C GLU A 206 -22.25 -24.42 -17.40
N GLY A 207 -22.15 -24.31 -16.07
CA GLY A 207 -23.29 -24.45 -15.18
C GLY A 207 -24.18 -23.21 -15.11
N ASN A 208 -25.20 -23.28 -14.24
CA ASN A 208 -26.24 -22.25 -14.15
C ASN A 208 -26.11 -21.32 -12.93
N LEU A 209 -25.10 -21.51 -12.08
CA LEU A 209 -24.88 -20.61 -10.93
C LEU A 209 -24.45 -19.23 -11.42
N ALA A 210 -24.97 -18.21 -10.75
CA ALA A 210 -24.70 -16.80 -11.04
C ALA A 210 -24.13 -16.12 -9.79
N SER A 211 -23.05 -16.69 -9.27
CA SER A 211 -22.41 -16.21 -8.04
C SER A 211 -21.92 -14.77 -8.21
N SER A 212 -22.32 -13.93 -7.27
CA SER A 212 -22.04 -12.49 -7.22
C SER A 212 -21.83 -12.04 -5.78
N GLY A 213 -21.46 -10.77 -5.60
CA GLY A 213 -21.27 -10.17 -4.28
C GLY A 213 -19.92 -9.49 -4.14
N GLU A 214 -19.45 -9.41 -2.91
CA GLU A 214 -18.22 -8.72 -2.52
C GLU A 214 -17.39 -9.58 -1.57
N VAL A 215 -16.07 -9.56 -1.78
CA VAL A 215 -15.07 -10.07 -0.85
C VAL A 215 -14.14 -8.91 -0.50
N GLY A 216 -14.25 -8.47 0.75
CA GLY A 216 -13.55 -7.31 1.26
C GLY A 216 -14.22 -6.74 2.52
N PRO A 217 -13.58 -5.77 3.17
CA PRO A 217 -12.22 -5.30 2.91
C PRO A 217 -11.18 -6.38 3.21
N ILE A 218 -10.24 -6.61 2.28
CA ILE A 218 -9.10 -7.53 2.46
C ILE A 218 -7.94 -6.72 3.02
N THR A 219 -7.42 -7.12 4.17
CA THR A 219 -6.26 -6.50 4.82
C THR A 219 -5.21 -7.56 5.14
N THR A 220 -3.95 -7.18 5.04
CA THR A 220 -2.81 -8.03 5.40
C THR A 220 -2.09 -7.40 6.60
N SER A 221 -1.84 -8.22 7.62
CA SER A 221 -0.98 -7.88 8.76
C SER A 221 0.12 -8.93 8.90
N ALA A 222 0.97 -8.79 9.92
CA ALA A 222 1.95 -9.82 10.29
C ALA A 222 1.33 -11.20 10.59
N THR A 223 0.04 -11.26 10.98
CA THR A 223 -0.68 -12.51 11.26
C THR A 223 -1.38 -13.11 10.03
N GLY A 224 -1.32 -12.44 8.88
CA GLY A 224 -1.88 -12.90 7.61
C GLY A 224 -3.04 -12.04 7.10
N GLN A 225 -3.82 -12.61 6.19
CA GLN A 225 -4.96 -11.97 5.56
C GLN A 225 -6.22 -12.09 6.40
N SER A 226 -6.97 -11.01 6.46
CA SER A 226 -8.33 -10.97 7.01
C SER A 226 -9.26 -10.30 6.00
N PHE A 227 -10.45 -10.86 5.81
CA PHE A 227 -11.46 -10.33 4.90
C PHE A 227 -12.86 -10.81 5.25
N SER A 228 -13.87 -10.02 4.91
CA SER A 228 -15.27 -10.43 4.95
C SER A 228 -15.77 -10.79 3.57
N TYR A 229 -16.87 -11.51 3.50
CA TYR A 229 -17.57 -11.78 2.25
C TYR A 229 -19.08 -11.68 2.43
N SER A 230 -19.75 -11.21 1.39
CA SER A 230 -21.20 -11.24 1.23
C SER A 230 -21.49 -11.66 -0.20
N LEU A 231 -22.03 -12.86 -0.35
CA LEU A 231 -22.19 -13.55 -1.63
C LEU A 231 -23.66 -13.89 -1.86
N SER A 232 -24.04 -13.96 -3.14
CA SER A 232 -25.37 -14.35 -3.61
C SER A 232 -25.25 -15.16 -4.89
N GLY A 233 -26.21 -16.04 -5.16
CA GLY A 233 -26.16 -16.97 -6.30
C GLY A 233 -25.13 -18.09 -6.16
N VAL A 234 -24.62 -18.33 -4.94
CA VAL A 234 -23.73 -19.46 -4.63
C VAL A 234 -24.50 -20.78 -4.59
N ASP A 235 -23.80 -21.91 -4.65
CA ASP A 235 -24.44 -23.23 -4.68
C ASP A 235 -25.23 -23.52 -3.40
N PRO A 236 -26.57 -23.68 -3.47
CA PRO A 236 -27.39 -23.98 -2.29
C PRO A 236 -27.07 -25.33 -1.65
N ALA A 237 -26.41 -26.26 -2.35
CA ALA A 237 -25.96 -27.51 -1.76
C ALA A 237 -24.91 -27.31 -0.65
N CYS A 238 -24.27 -26.14 -0.60
CA CYS A 238 -23.36 -25.74 0.48
C CYS A 238 -24.08 -25.31 1.78
N SER A 239 -25.41 -25.41 1.87
CA SER A 239 -26.17 -24.97 3.05
C SER A 239 -25.77 -25.70 4.32
N ASP A 240 -25.41 -26.98 4.22
CA ASP A 240 -24.98 -27.82 5.34
C ASP A 240 -23.44 -27.91 5.44
N GLY A 241 -22.72 -27.03 4.74
CA GLY A 241 -21.27 -27.01 4.66
C GLY A 241 -20.70 -27.72 3.43
N ALA A 242 -19.37 -27.82 3.40
CA ALA A 242 -18.61 -28.43 2.31
C ALA A 242 -18.71 -29.97 2.32
N SER A 243 -18.63 -30.58 1.14
CA SER A 243 -18.48 -32.02 0.96
C SER A 243 -17.02 -32.47 1.09
N ASP A 244 -16.77 -33.78 0.97
CA ASP A 244 -15.41 -34.35 0.89
C ASP A 244 -14.69 -34.02 -0.44
N ALA A 245 -15.37 -33.38 -1.40
CA ALA A 245 -14.74 -32.96 -2.64
C ALA A 245 -13.74 -31.81 -2.40
N ALA A 246 -12.58 -31.89 -3.06
CA ALA A 246 -11.58 -30.84 -2.96
C ALA A 246 -12.16 -29.49 -3.37
N ASN A 247 -11.94 -28.46 -2.56
CA ASN A 247 -12.44 -27.09 -2.76
C ASN A 247 -13.97 -26.95 -2.74
N SER A 248 -14.71 -27.95 -2.24
CA SER A 248 -16.16 -27.82 -2.08
C SER A 248 -16.50 -26.55 -1.30
N CYS A 249 -17.37 -25.70 -1.86
CA CYS A 249 -17.81 -24.44 -1.26
C CYS A 249 -16.64 -23.47 -0.95
N GLY A 250 -15.52 -23.60 -1.67
CA GLY A 250 -14.31 -22.82 -1.48
C GLY A 250 -14.45 -21.35 -1.88
N LEU A 251 -13.76 -20.49 -1.14
CA LEU A 251 -13.58 -19.07 -1.46
C LEU A 251 -12.09 -18.71 -1.33
N HIS A 252 -11.38 -18.66 -2.45
CA HIS A 252 -9.91 -18.65 -2.43
C HIS A 252 -9.32 -17.51 -3.26
N ILE A 253 -8.17 -16.98 -2.82
CA ILE A 253 -7.32 -16.15 -3.68
C ILE A 253 -6.41 -17.07 -4.48
N HIS A 254 -6.41 -16.87 -5.78
CA HIS A 254 -5.72 -17.69 -6.77
C HIS A 254 -4.48 -16.99 -7.31
N ALA A 255 -3.51 -17.77 -7.79
CA ALA A 255 -2.25 -17.23 -8.32
C ALA A 255 -2.45 -16.49 -9.66
N GLY A 256 -3.50 -16.83 -10.41
CA GLY A 256 -3.87 -16.17 -11.65
C GLY A 256 -4.40 -14.74 -11.45
N THR A 257 -4.25 -13.93 -12.48
CA THR A 257 -4.55 -12.48 -12.49
C THR A 257 -5.60 -12.09 -13.54
N SER A 258 -6.36 -13.07 -14.03
CA SER A 258 -7.38 -12.90 -15.06
C SER A 258 -8.57 -13.81 -14.77
N CYS A 259 -9.78 -13.31 -14.99
CA CYS A 259 -11.00 -14.12 -15.00
C CYS A 259 -11.34 -14.68 -16.39
N ALA A 260 -10.57 -14.31 -17.42
CA ALA A 260 -10.76 -14.80 -18.79
C ALA A 260 -9.93 -16.05 -19.12
N GLU A 261 -9.08 -16.50 -18.20
CA GLU A 261 -8.18 -17.63 -18.34
C GLU A 261 -8.14 -18.43 -17.03
N ASP A 262 -7.39 -19.53 -17.01
CA ASP A 262 -7.24 -20.33 -15.79
C ASP A 262 -6.57 -19.52 -14.66
N GLY A 263 -7.28 -19.43 -13.54
CA GLY A 263 -6.85 -18.81 -12.30
C GLY A 263 -5.66 -19.50 -11.63
N LEU A 264 -5.10 -20.58 -12.19
CA LEU A 264 -4.02 -21.38 -11.63
C LEU A 264 -4.39 -21.98 -10.26
N GLY A 265 -3.40 -22.39 -9.46
CA GLY A 265 -3.61 -22.88 -8.09
C GLY A 265 -3.91 -21.76 -7.09
N HIS A 266 -4.15 -22.13 -5.83
CA HIS A 266 -4.31 -21.16 -4.75
C HIS A 266 -3.03 -20.36 -4.53
N TYR A 267 -3.17 -19.10 -4.13
CA TYR A 267 -2.04 -18.22 -3.93
C TYR A 267 -1.53 -18.27 -2.49
N TYR A 268 -0.28 -18.68 -2.32
CA TYR A 268 0.50 -18.57 -1.10
C TYR A 268 1.99 -18.53 -1.49
N THR A 269 2.84 -17.97 -0.64
CA THR A 269 4.24 -17.70 -0.98
C THR A 269 5.15 -17.69 0.26
N GLY A 270 6.46 -17.54 0.01
CA GLY A 270 7.47 -17.36 1.05
C GLY A 270 7.62 -18.59 1.94
N VAL A 271 7.41 -18.39 3.24
CA VAL A 271 7.62 -19.40 4.29
C VAL A 271 6.47 -20.42 4.41
N VAL A 272 5.38 -20.24 3.67
CA VAL A 272 4.22 -21.14 3.72
C VAL A 272 4.46 -22.37 2.84
N LEU A 273 4.68 -23.52 3.48
CA LEU A 273 5.05 -24.78 2.82
C LEU A 273 3.85 -25.66 2.45
N SER A 274 2.66 -25.36 2.99
CA SER A 274 1.43 -26.12 2.77
C SER A 274 0.30 -25.17 2.45
N ASP A 275 -0.61 -25.61 1.57
CA ASP A 275 -1.74 -24.82 1.09
C ASP A 275 -2.67 -24.37 2.26
N PRO A 276 -2.70 -23.07 2.58
CA PRO A 276 -3.49 -22.55 3.70
C PRO A 276 -5.00 -22.48 3.39
N TRP A 277 -5.39 -22.65 2.12
CA TRP A 277 -6.78 -22.49 1.66
C TRP A 277 -7.65 -23.73 1.82
N THR A 278 -7.05 -24.87 2.16
CA THR A 278 -7.72 -26.18 2.24
C THR A 278 -8.95 -26.23 3.16
N ASN A 279 -9.01 -25.37 4.19
CA ASN A 279 -10.14 -25.27 5.13
C ASN A 279 -10.94 -23.96 4.99
N ILE A 280 -10.71 -23.21 3.91
CA ILE A 280 -11.38 -21.94 3.67
C ILE A 280 -12.53 -22.16 2.70
N GLY A 281 -13.74 -21.88 3.16
CA GLY A 281 -14.95 -21.94 2.37
C GLY A 281 -15.99 -20.97 2.88
N TYR A 282 -17.01 -20.72 2.06
CA TYR A 282 -18.19 -20.02 2.51
C TYR A 282 -19.17 -21.00 3.17
N LEU A 283 -19.88 -20.53 4.19
CA LEU A 283 -20.84 -21.32 4.95
C LEU A 283 -22.25 -20.76 4.78
N ASP A 284 -23.24 -21.50 5.28
CA ASP A 284 -24.63 -21.06 5.43
C ASP A 284 -25.25 -20.56 4.12
N ALA A 285 -25.01 -21.28 3.02
CA ALA A 285 -25.46 -20.95 1.66
C ALA A 285 -26.97 -21.15 1.42
N ALA A 286 -27.80 -21.02 2.48
CA ALA A 286 -29.24 -21.15 2.38
C ALA A 286 -29.80 -20.16 1.36
N ASP A 287 -30.67 -20.63 0.47
CA ASP A 287 -31.23 -19.86 -0.63
C ASP A 287 -30.19 -19.24 -1.60
N GLY A 288 -28.96 -19.78 -1.61
CA GLY A 288 -27.86 -19.31 -2.45
C GLY A 288 -27.23 -18.00 -1.98
N ALA A 289 -27.40 -17.62 -0.72
CA ALA A 289 -26.72 -16.47 -0.12
C ALA A 289 -25.76 -16.94 0.98
N ALA A 290 -24.58 -16.33 1.07
CA ALA A 290 -23.59 -16.68 2.09
C ALA A 290 -22.88 -15.41 2.58
N SER A 291 -22.60 -15.33 3.88
CA SER A 291 -21.84 -14.23 4.46
C SER A 291 -20.97 -14.70 5.61
N GLY A 292 -19.79 -14.10 5.76
CA GLY A 292 -18.89 -14.46 6.84
C GLY A 292 -17.58 -13.70 6.76
N SER A 293 -16.61 -14.16 7.54
CA SER A 293 -15.28 -13.55 7.61
C SER A 293 -14.21 -14.61 7.77
N VAL A 294 -13.07 -14.37 7.13
CA VAL A 294 -11.82 -15.07 7.34
C VAL A 294 -10.89 -14.14 8.11
N SER A 295 -10.18 -14.67 9.11
CA SER A 295 -9.27 -13.89 9.94
C SER A 295 -7.96 -14.62 10.14
N ASN A 296 -6.85 -13.88 10.07
CA ASN A 296 -5.49 -14.40 10.31
C ASN A 296 -5.11 -15.60 9.41
N LEU A 297 -5.53 -15.58 8.15
CA LEU A 297 -5.12 -16.58 7.18
C LEU A 297 -3.69 -16.27 6.71
N PHE A 298 -2.71 -17.00 7.21
CA PHE A 298 -1.31 -16.75 6.85
C PHE A 298 -0.96 -17.39 5.50
N THR A 299 -0.91 -16.59 4.43
CA THR A 299 -0.50 -17.03 3.08
C THR A 299 0.94 -16.69 2.73
N GLY A 300 1.63 -15.92 3.58
CA GLY A 300 2.96 -15.36 3.30
C GLY A 300 2.97 -14.22 2.27
N ALA A 301 1.82 -13.88 1.69
CA ALA A 301 1.67 -12.76 0.78
C ALA A 301 1.64 -11.42 1.52
N THR A 302 2.20 -10.39 0.90
CA THR A 302 1.97 -8.99 1.27
C THR A 302 0.64 -8.49 0.71
N GLN A 303 0.16 -7.35 1.18
CA GLN A 303 -1.02 -6.71 0.58
C GLN A 303 -0.80 -6.39 -0.91
N ALA A 304 0.40 -5.94 -1.28
CA ALA A 304 0.72 -5.61 -2.67
C ALA A 304 0.67 -6.84 -3.58
N ASP A 305 1.11 -8.00 -3.06
CA ASP A 305 1.05 -9.26 -3.79
C ASP A 305 -0.37 -9.66 -4.18
N LEU A 306 -1.39 -9.27 -3.42
CA LEU A 306 -2.78 -9.65 -3.69
C LEU A 306 -3.42 -8.82 -4.79
N VAL A 307 -2.90 -7.62 -5.10
CA VAL A 307 -3.48 -6.73 -6.10
C VAL A 307 -3.46 -7.39 -7.48
N GLY A 308 -4.61 -7.41 -8.15
CA GLY A 308 -4.76 -7.98 -9.49
C GLY A 308 -4.92 -9.50 -9.52
N ARG A 309 -4.85 -10.20 -8.38
CA ARG A 309 -5.14 -11.63 -8.31
C ARG A 309 -6.63 -11.91 -8.36
N ALA A 310 -6.98 -13.12 -8.78
CA ALA A 310 -8.36 -13.59 -8.81
C ALA A 310 -8.80 -14.11 -7.43
N VAL A 311 -9.99 -13.71 -6.98
CA VAL A 311 -10.78 -14.47 -6.01
C VAL A 311 -11.68 -15.41 -6.81
N VAL A 312 -11.68 -16.70 -6.47
CA VAL A 312 -12.50 -17.72 -7.11
C VAL A 312 -13.49 -18.32 -6.11
N ILE A 313 -14.74 -18.45 -6.55
CA ILE A 313 -15.82 -19.15 -5.82
C ILE A 313 -15.93 -20.55 -6.41
N HIS A 314 -16.01 -21.56 -5.54
CA HIS A 314 -16.24 -22.95 -5.93
C HIS A 314 -17.64 -23.43 -5.51
N ASP A 315 -18.27 -24.31 -6.30
CA ASP A 315 -19.54 -24.95 -5.94
C ASP A 315 -19.37 -26.16 -5.01
N TYR A 316 -20.45 -26.85 -4.68
CA TYR A 316 -20.45 -28.01 -3.79
C TYR A 316 -19.65 -29.21 -4.34
N THR A 317 -19.43 -29.26 -5.65
CA THR A 317 -18.59 -30.28 -6.30
C THR A 317 -17.11 -29.90 -6.33
N GLY A 318 -16.78 -28.67 -5.92
CA GLY A 318 -15.44 -28.09 -6.01
C GLY A 318 -15.13 -27.44 -7.36
N ALA A 319 -16.10 -27.37 -8.28
CA ALA A 319 -15.89 -26.71 -9.57
C ALA A 319 -15.82 -25.20 -9.38
N ARG A 320 -14.94 -24.54 -10.15
CA ARG A 320 -14.79 -23.08 -10.15
C ARG A 320 -15.97 -22.46 -10.89
N VAL A 321 -16.75 -21.60 -10.23
CA VAL A 321 -18.01 -21.08 -10.80
C VAL A 321 -17.99 -19.59 -11.07
N ALA A 322 -17.24 -18.81 -10.28
CA ALA A 322 -17.11 -17.38 -10.50
C ALA A 322 -15.71 -16.86 -10.16
N CYS A 323 -15.36 -15.72 -10.75
CA CYS A 323 -14.09 -15.04 -10.52
C CYS A 323 -14.30 -13.53 -10.42
N ALA A 324 -13.56 -12.88 -9.52
CA ALA A 324 -13.42 -11.43 -9.45
C ALA A 324 -11.94 -11.06 -9.26
N ILE A 325 -11.51 -9.93 -9.81
CA ILE A 325 -10.14 -9.45 -9.65
C ILE A 325 -10.06 -8.54 -8.41
N ILE A 326 -9.07 -8.79 -7.57
CA ILE A 326 -8.76 -7.98 -6.40
C ILE A 326 -8.24 -6.61 -6.86
N THR A 327 -8.86 -5.56 -6.37
CA THR A 327 -8.49 -4.17 -6.64
C THR A 327 -8.38 -3.39 -5.33
N PRO A 328 -7.61 -2.29 -5.28
CA PRO A 328 -7.67 -1.37 -4.15
C PRO A 328 -9.12 -0.90 -3.94
N LEU A 329 -9.57 -0.90 -2.68
CA LEU A 329 -10.84 -0.29 -2.31
C LEU A 329 -10.72 1.22 -2.52
N GLU A 330 -11.19 1.68 -3.67
CA GLU A 330 -11.28 3.11 -3.95
C GLU A 330 -12.31 3.73 -3.00
N CYS A 331 -11.90 4.74 -2.23
CA CYS A 331 -12.85 5.61 -1.55
C CYS A 331 -13.78 6.23 -2.62
N PRO A 332 -15.11 6.26 -2.41
CA PRO A 332 -16.01 6.95 -3.33
C PRO A 332 -15.49 8.35 -3.61
N ALA A 333 -15.52 8.79 -4.87
CA ALA A 333 -15.04 10.11 -5.28
C ALA A 333 -15.65 11.19 -4.36
N GLY A 334 -14.81 11.80 -3.51
CA GLY A 334 -15.24 12.74 -2.46
C GLY A 334 -14.74 12.40 -1.05
N CYS A 335 -14.38 11.15 -0.78
CA CYS A 335 -13.67 10.74 0.43
C CYS A 335 -12.16 10.77 0.15
N SER A 336 -11.55 11.96 0.19
CA SER A 336 -10.10 12.03 0.41
C SER A 336 -9.82 11.56 1.83
N PRO A 337 -8.77 10.75 2.10
CA PRO A 337 -8.22 10.71 3.45
C PRO A 337 -7.97 12.15 3.83
N ILE A 338 -8.46 12.59 5.00
CA ILE A 338 -8.29 13.97 5.45
C ILE A 338 -6.79 14.23 5.43
N THR A 339 -6.34 14.93 4.40
CA THR A 339 -5.06 15.58 4.44
C THR A 339 -5.34 16.68 5.45
N VAL A 340 -4.81 16.53 6.65
CA VAL A 340 -4.85 17.60 7.64
C VAL A 340 -3.98 18.69 7.02
N THR A 341 -4.57 19.51 6.15
CA THR A 341 -3.99 20.82 5.84
C THR A 341 -4.01 21.54 7.18
N PRO A 342 -2.85 21.95 7.73
CA PRO A 342 -2.87 22.78 8.92
C PRO A 342 -3.61 24.05 8.51
N GLU A 343 -4.87 24.15 8.93
CA GLU A 343 -5.57 25.42 8.90
C GLU A 343 -4.72 26.35 9.76
N VAL A 344 -4.21 27.42 9.15
CA VAL A 344 -3.52 28.48 9.89
C VAL A 344 -4.57 29.10 10.80
N ILE A 345 -4.72 28.57 12.01
CA ILE A 345 -5.58 29.13 13.03
C ILE A 345 -4.93 30.47 13.44
N PRO A 346 -5.56 31.63 13.17
CA PRO A 346 -5.09 32.86 13.77
C PRO A 346 -5.35 32.77 15.28
N LEU A 347 -4.30 32.87 16.08
CA LEU A 347 -4.35 32.81 17.55
C LEU A 347 -5.48 33.72 18.12
N PRO A 348 -6.48 33.19 18.84
CA PRO A 348 -7.31 33.99 19.71
C PRO A 348 -6.68 34.05 21.11
N SER A 349 -6.59 35.26 21.65
CA SER A 349 -6.17 35.50 23.03
C SER A 349 -7.09 34.80 24.03
N ALA A 350 -6.49 34.01 24.92
CA ALA A 350 -6.96 33.57 26.24
C ALA A 350 -8.48 33.36 26.46
N ARG A 351 -8.84 32.09 26.69
CA ARG A 351 -9.51 31.55 27.92
C ARG A 351 -10.69 30.61 27.64
N ARG A 352 -10.63 29.46 28.33
CA ARG A 352 -11.70 28.50 28.71
C ARG A 352 -11.97 27.32 27.77
N LEU A 353 -11.28 26.21 28.05
CA LEU A 353 -11.60 24.85 27.56
C LEU A 353 -12.91 24.35 28.22
N LEU A 354 -13.87 23.95 27.39
CA LEU A 354 -14.94 23.01 27.72
C LEU A 354 -14.61 21.67 27.04
N PHE A 355 -14.82 20.57 27.78
CA PHE A 355 -14.62 19.18 27.37
C PHE A 355 -15.65 18.70 26.33
N ALA A 356 -15.26 17.74 25.47
CA ALA A 356 -16.04 16.56 25.00
C ALA A 356 -15.31 15.90 23.80
N THR A 357 -14.63 14.76 23.97
CA THR A 357 -15.07 13.35 23.75
C THR A 357 -15.11 12.86 22.30
N ASN A 358 -14.44 11.71 22.10
CA ASN A 358 -14.54 10.67 21.07
C ASN A 358 -13.53 10.69 19.90
N PRO A 359 -12.91 9.53 19.60
CA PRO A 359 -12.06 9.35 18.41
C PRO A 359 -12.92 9.47 17.13
N PRO A 360 -12.35 9.96 16.02
CA PRO A 360 -13.14 10.30 14.84
C PRO A 360 -13.67 9.04 14.15
N THR A 361 -14.95 8.76 14.37
CA THR A 361 -15.79 7.94 13.53
C THR A 361 -15.90 8.58 12.14
N CYS A 362 -15.97 7.75 11.10
CA CYS A 362 -16.33 8.16 9.74
C CYS A 362 -17.55 9.12 9.73
N PRO A 363 -17.62 10.10 8.82
CA PRO A 363 -18.73 11.05 8.77
C PRO A 363 -20.08 10.34 8.58
N GLU A 364 -21.15 10.93 9.14
CA GLU A 364 -22.54 10.49 8.97
C GLU A 364 -22.87 10.31 7.47
N GLY A 365 -23.13 9.07 7.07
CA GLY A 365 -23.39 8.70 5.67
C GLY A 365 -22.96 7.28 5.30
N CYS A 366 -21.99 6.71 6.03
CA CYS A 366 -21.68 5.29 5.96
C CYS A 366 -22.50 4.54 7.03
N ALA A 367 -23.75 4.18 6.70
CA ALA A 367 -24.56 3.38 7.58
C ALA A 367 -23.98 1.95 7.68
N THR A 368 -23.62 1.52 8.89
CA THR A 368 -23.58 0.10 9.24
C THR A 368 -25.03 -0.37 9.39
N SER A 369 -25.47 -1.25 8.51
CA SER A 369 -26.64 -2.08 8.81
C SER A 369 -26.22 -3.12 9.84
N GLY A 370 -26.66 -2.95 11.09
CA GLY A 370 -26.41 -3.85 12.20
C GLY A 370 -26.16 -3.09 13.49
#